data_AF-A0A2T2VGU8-F1
#
_entry.id   AF-A0A2T2VGU8-F1
#
_cell.length_a   1.000
_cell.length_b   1.000
_cell.length_c   1.000
_cell.angle_alpha   90.00
_cell.angle_beta   90.00
_cell.angle_gamma   90.00
#
_symmetry.space_group_name_H-M   'P 1'
#
loop_
_entity.id
_entity.type
_entity.pdbx_description
1 polymer ?
#
loop_
_entity_poly.entity_id
_entity_poly.type
_entity_poly.pdbx_seq_one_letter_code
_entity_poly.pdbx_strand_id
1 'polypeptide(L)'
;MKSISLLSLIFLGLILLLDTYAFQAVFTATKGAAAKIKTLIHGTYWFVTAFTIIGLAIGAFTDTHEWAHSMRNYFIAFLIINIVSKLFVTVTLFFNDGFRMGNWVIAQFVPNTGKVS
;
A
#
# COMPACT_ATOMS: atom_id res chain seq x y z
N MET A 1 -0.17 -30.69 -8.78
CA MET A 1 -0.23 -29.72 -7.68
C MET A 1 1.15 -29.10 -7.53
N LYS A 2 1.38 -27.88 -8.03
CA LYS A 2 2.68 -27.21 -7.88
C LYS A 2 2.89 -26.99 -6.38
N SER A 3 3.94 -27.57 -5.81
CA SER A 3 4.28 -27.31 -4.41
C SER A 3 4.55 -25.81 -4.27
N ILE A 4 3.83 -25.14 -3.37
CA ILE A 4 4.07 -23.74 -3.05
C ILE A 4 5.45 -23.66 -2.40
N SER A 5 6.39 -23.05 -3.12
CA SER A 5 7.74 -22.84 -2.62
C SER A 5 7.71 -21.82 -1.47
N LEU A 6 8.52 -22.05 -0.43
CA LEU A 6 8.68 -21.13 0.70
C LEU A 6 8.97 -19.69 0.26
N LEU A 7 9.77 -19.53 -0.81
CA LEU A 7 10.08 -18.23 -1.41
C LEU A 7 8.82 -17.49 -1.90
N SER A 8 7.86 -18.21 -2.49
CA SER A 8 6.60 -17.63 -2.98
C SER A 8 5.73 -17.12 -1.83
N LEU A 9 5.72 -17.84 -0.70
CA LEU A 9 5.05 -17.39 0.53
C LEU A 9 5.69 -16.13 1.12
N ILE A 10 7.03 -16.10 1.20
CA ILE A 10 7.78 -14.92 1.67
C ILE A 10 7.50 -13.72 0.77
N PHE A 11 7.54 -13.90 -0.56
CA PHE A 11 7.28 -12.84 -1.51
C PHE A 11 5.85 -12.29 -1.39
N LEU A 12 4.86 -13.17 -1.21
CA LEU A 12 3.47 -12.76 -1.00
C LEU A 12 3.31 -12.00 0.33
N GLY A 13 4.01 -12.43 1.38
CA GLY A 13 4.07 -11.72 2.66
C GLY A 13 4.70 -10.33 2.55
N LEU A 14 5.78 -10.17 1.79
CA LEU A 14 6.43 -8.88 1.54
C LEU A 14 5.52 -7.91 0.79
N ILE A 15 4.78 -8.39 -0.22
CA ILE A 15 3.78 -7.57 -0.93
C ILE A 15 2.68 -7.11 0.04
N LEU A 16 2.20 -8.01 0.91
CA LEU A 16 1.19 -7.66 1.91
C LEU A 16 1.72 -6.64 2.93
N LEU A 17 2.99 -6.76 3.33
CA LEU A 17 3.65 -5.81 4.21
C LEU A 17 3.77 -4.43 3.56
N LEU A 18 4.14 -4.38 2.28
CA LEU A 18 4.18 -3.15 1.50
C LEU A 18 2.78 -2.50 1.41
N ASP A 19 1.73 -3.30 1.21
CA ASP A 19 0.35 -2.84 1.18
C ASP A 19 -0.08 -2.26 2.53
N THR A 20 0.21 -2.94 3.64
CA THR A 20 -0.09 -2.40 4.96
C THR A 20 0.69 -1.11 5.27
N TYR A 21 1.93 -0.98 4.80
CA TYR A 21 2.69 0.26 4.91
C TYR A 21 2.05 1.40 4.10
N ALA A 22 1.71 1.15 2.83
CA ALA A 22 1.01 2.13 2.00
C ALA A 22 -0.36 2.52 2.59
N PHE A 23 -1.05 1.60 3.26
CA PHE A 23 -2.30 1.88 3.97
C PHE A 23 -2.11 2.88 5.12
N GLN A 24 -0.94 2.92 5.79
CA GLN A 24 -0.69 3.92 6.83
C GLN A 24 -0.73 5.35 6.29
N ALA A 25 -0.34 5.55 5.02
CA ALA A 25 -0.46 6.83 4.32
C ALA A 25 -1.92 7.25 4.24
N VAL A 26 -2.74 6.33 3.73
CA VAL A 26 -4.17 6.52 3.52
C VAL A 26 -4.88 6.76 4.85
N PHE A 27 -4.53 5.98 5.87
CA PHE A 27 -5.05 6.15 7.22
C PHE A 27 -4.72 7.53 7.77
N THR A 28 -3.48 7.97 7.63
CA THR A 28 -3.04 9.29 8.11
C THR A 28 -3.70 10.43 7.36
N ALA A 29 -3.79 10.35 6.03
CA ALA A 29 -4.46 11.33 5.19
C ALA A 29 -5.97 11.44 5.50
N THR A 30 -6.59 10.34 5.93
CA THR A 30 -8.03 10.30 6.22
C THR A 30 -8.38 10.64 7.66
N LYS A 31 -7.43 10.88 8.58
CA LYS A 31 -7.71 11.15 10.01
C LYS A 31 -8.72 12.30 10.24
N GLY A 32 -8.66 13.37 9.44
CA GLY A 32 -9.56 14.52 9.51
C GLY A 32 -10.87 14.38 8.71
N ALA A 33 -11.04 13.31 7.94
CA ALA A 33 -12.23 13.12 7.10
C ALA A 33 -13.46 12.63 7.91
N ALA A 34 -14.65 12.88 7.37
CA ALA A 34 -15.90 12.37 7.92
C ALA A 34 -15.93 10.83 7.96
N ALA A 35 -16.64 10.25 8.94
CA ALA A 35 -16.69 8.79 9.15
C ALA A 35 -17.11 8.01 7.88
N LYS A 36 -18.11 8.50 7.14
CA LYS A 36 -18.56 7.88 5.88
C LYS A 36 -17.45 7.84 4.81
N ILE A 37 -16.67 8.91 4.72
CA ILE A 37 -15.57 9.03 3.74
C ILE A 37 -14.42 8.09 4.13
N LYS A 38 -14.10 7.98 5.43
CA LYS A 38 -13.10 7.02 5.93
C LYS A 38 -13.45 5.59 5.54
N THR A 39 -14.68 5.16 5.81
CA THR A 39 -15.14 3.80 5.47
C THR A 39 -15.08 3.54 3.98
N LEU A 40 -15.49 4.50 3.14
CA LEU A 40 -15.42 4.35 1.69
C LEU A 40 -13.97 4.21 1.19
N ILE A 41 -13.07 5.08 1.67
CA ILE A 41 -11.66 5.06 1.25
C ILE A 41 -10.98 3.77 1.73
N HIS A 42 -11.13 3.41 3.00
CA HIS A 42 -10.51 2.21 3.55
C HIS A 42 -11.09 0.95 2.91
N GLY A 43 -12.42 0.88 2.74
CA GLY A 43 -13.09 -0.23 2.08
C GLY A 43 -12.64 -0.41 0.64
N THR A 44 -12.56 0.68 -0.13
CA THR A 44 -12.08 0.63 -1.53
C THR A 44 -10.62 0.18 -1.60
N TYR A 45 -9.77 0.69 -0.71
CA TYR A 45 -8.35 0.30 -0.65
C TYR A 45 -8.19 -1.20 -0.40
N TRP A 46 -8.86 -1.72 0.65
CA TRP A 46 -8.78 -3.13 0.99
C TRP A 46 -9.45 -4.04 -0.05
N PHE A 47 -10.55 -3.60 -0.67
CA PHE A 47 -11.19 -4.31 -1.76
C PHE A 47 -10.23 -4.51 -2.95
N VAL A 48 -9.56 -3.42 -3.35
CA VAL A 48 -8.57 -3.46 -4.43
C VAL A 48 -7.41 -4.41 -4.07
N THR A 49 -6.88 -4.33 -2.85
CA THR A 49 -5.81 -5.25 -2.39
C THR A 49 -6.28 -6.71 -2.37
N ALA A 50 -7.49 -7.00 -1.85
CA ALA A 50 -8.05 -8.34 -1.83
C ALA A 50 -8.24 -8.90 -3.26
N PHE A 51 -8.73 -8.06 -4.18
CA PHE A 51 -8.89 -8.43 -5.58
C PHE A 51 -7.55 -8.82 -6.23
N THR A 52 -6.49 -8.05 -5.96
CA THR A 52 -5.13 -8.34 -6.43
C THR A 52 -4.63 -9.69 -5.89
N ILE A 53 -4.80 -9.93 -4.59
CA ILE A 53 -4.36 -11.18 -3.92
C ILE A 53 -5.12 -12.38 -4.48
N ILE A 54 -6.44 -12.27 -4.65
CA ILE A 54 -7.27 -13.34 -5.22
C ILE A 54 -6.82 -13.65 -6.64
N GLY A 55 -6.63 -12.64 -7.49
CA GLY A 55 -6.18 -12.87 -8.86
C GLY A 55 -4.79 -13.51 -8.94
N LEU A 56 -3.86 -13.11 -8.05
CA LEU A 56 -2.54 -13.75 -7.95
C LEU A 56 -2.64 -15.19 -7.46
N ALA A 57 -3.52 -15.46 -6.48
CA ALA A 57 -3.76 -16.81 -5.99
C ALA A 57 -4.33 -17.71 -7.11
N ILE A 58 -5.33 -17.24 -7.86
CA ILE A 58 -5.88 -17.98 -9.00
C ILE A 58 -4.79 -18.25 -10.03
N GLY A 59 -3.97 -17.24 -10.37
CA GLY A 59 -2.84 -17.40 -11.29
C GLY A 59 -1.72 -18.30 -10.78
N ALA A 60 -1.61 -18.52 -9.48
CA ALA A 60 -0.66 -19.47 -8.89
C ALA A 60 -1.19 -20.91 -8.91
N PHE A 61 -2.52 -21.11 -8.78
CA PHE A 61 -3.15 -22.43 -8.79
C PHE A 61 -3.55 -22.94 -10.18
N THR A 62 -3.74 -22.03 -11.15
CA THR A 62 -4.05 -22.37 -12.56
C THR A 62 -2.88 -22.07 -13.47
N ASP A 63 -2.76 -22.80 -14.57
CA ASP A 63 -1.73 -22.50 -15.55
C ASP A 63 -2.10 -21.23 -16.31
N THR A 64 -1.33 -20.16 -16.10
CA THR A 64 -1.59 -18.83 -16.70
C THR A 64 -1.48 -18.81 -18.22
N HIS A 65 -1.00 -19.90 -18.82
CA HIS A 65 -1.03 -20.13 -20.28
C HIS A 65 -2.40 -20.55 -20.80
N GLU A 66 -3.27 -21.13 -19.96
CA GLU A 66 -4.64 -21.52 -20.34
C GLU A 66 -5.63 -20.36 -20.24
N TRP A 67 -5.22 -19.24 -19.66
CA TRP A 67 -6.06 -18.06 -19.55
C TRP A 67 -6.28 -17.43 -20.93
N ALA A 68 -7.51 -16.97 -21.19
CA ALA A 68 -7.79 -16.17 -22.36
C ALA A 68 -6.81 -14.99 -22.44
N HIS A 69 -6.19 -14.80 -23.60
CA HIS A 69 -5.12 -13.82 -23.80
C HIS A 69 -5.50 -12.41 -23.28
N SER A 70 -6.75 -11.99 -23.52
CA SER A 70 -7.29 -10.73 -23.02
C SER A 70 -7.35 -10.67 -21.49
N MET A 71 -7.82 -11.72 -20.82
CA MET A 71 -7.93 -11.78 -19.35
C MET A 71 -6.56 -11.64 -18.69
N ARG A 72 -5.56 -12.38 -19.20
CA ARG A 72 -4.18 -12.29 -18.69
C ARG A 72 -3.61 -10.88 -18.86
N ASN A 73 -3.83 -10.26 -20.01
CA ASN A 73 -3.32 -8.93 -20.29
C ASN A 73 -3.94 -7.86 -19.37
N TYR A 74 -5.27 -7.90 -19.18
CA TYR A 74 -5.95 -6.98 -18.25
C TYR A 74 -5.50 -7.22 -16.80
N PHE A 75 -5.30 -8.47 -16.39
CA PHE A 75 -4.85 -8.79 -15.05
C PHE A 75 -3.42 -8.28 -14.78
N ILE A 76 -2.50 -8.48 -15.72
CA ILE A 76 -1.12 -7.95 -15.62
C ILE A 76 -1.14 -6.41 -15.63
N ALA A 77 -1.92 -5.78 -16.51
CA ALA A 77 -2.06 -4.33 -16.53
C ALA A 77 -2.59 -3.79 -15.19
N PHE A 78 -3.62 -4.44 -14.63
CA PHE A 78 -4.17 -4.09 -13.33
C PHE A 78 -3.14 -4.21 -12.20
N LEU A 79 -2.34 -5.30 -12.19
CA LEU A 79 -1.25 -5.49 -11.22
C LEU A 79 -0.23 -4.35 -11.31
N ILE A 80 0.21 -4.00 -12.51
CA ILE A 80 1.19 -2.93 -12.72
C ILE A 80 0.62 -1.60 -12.24
N ILE A 81 -0.62 -1.25 -12.64
CA ILE A 81 -1.28 -0.01 -12.20
C ILE A 81 -1.40 0.03 -10.68
N ASN A 82 -1.74 -1.09 -10.05
CA ASN A 82 -1.85 -1.20 -8.59
C ASN A 82 -0.51 -0.92 -7.89
N ILE A 83 0.57 -1.56 -8.35
CA ILE A 83 1.91 -1.40 -7.80
C ILE A 83 2.40 0.04 -8.00
N VAL A 84 2.26 0.58 -9.21
CA VAL A 84 2.68 1.95 -9.53
C VAL A 84 1.91 2.95 -8.67
N SER A 85 0.59 2.81 -8.56
CA SER A 85 -0.23 3.68 -7.71
C SER A 85 0.24 3.68 -6.25
N LYS A 86 0.59 2.51 -5.70
CA LYS A 86 1.08 2.38 -4.33
C LYS A 86 2.49 2.94 -4.14
N LEU A 87 3.36 2.84 -5.15
CA LEU A 87 4.68 3.49 -5.14
C LEU A 87 4.56 5.00 -5.03
N PHE A 88 3.67 5.64 -5.81
CA PHE A 88 3.43 7.09 -5.71
C PHE A 88 2.99 7.51 -4.31
N VAL A 89 2.01 6.80 -3.73
CA VAL A 89 1.53 7.07 -2.36
C VAL A 89 2.65 6.93 -1.34
N THR A 90 3.43 5.85 -1.45
CA THR A 90 4.54 5.54 -0.54
C THR A 90 5.63 6.61 -0.60
N VAL A 91 6.00 7.07 -1.80
CA VAL A 91 7.00 8.13 -1.99
C VAL A 91 6.52 9.45 -1.38
N THR A 92 5.27 9.85 -1.61
CA THR A 92 4.71 11.06 -0.98
C THR A 92 4.74 10.97 0.55
N LEU A 93 4.45 9.80 1.12
CA LEU A 93 4.52 9.55 2.56
C LEU A 93 5.95 9.70 3.09
N PHE A 94 6.92 9.11 2.38
CA PHE A 94 8.33 9.16 2.75
C PHE A 94 8.85 10.61 2.83
N PHE A 95 8.52 11.45 1.85
CA PHE A 95 8.86 12.88 1.91
C PHE A 95 8.18 13.58 3.09
N ASN A 96 6.87 13.36 3.27
CA ASN A 96 6.11 14.00 4.35
C ASN A 96 6.64 13.63 5.74
N ASP A 97 7.02 12.37 5.97
CA ASP A 97 7.61 11.94 7.24
C ASP A 97 9.06 12.44 7.39
N GLY A 98 9.82 12.55 6.29
CA GLY A 98 11.13 13.21 6.28
C GLY A 98 11.06 14.67 6.75
N PHE A 99 10.08 15.44 6.28
CA PHE A 99 9.85 16.82 6.75
C PHE A 99 9.48 16.87 8.24
N ARG A 100 8.63 15.96 8.72
CA ARG A 100 8.27 15.88 10.14
C ARG A 100 9.47 15.57 11.01
N MET A 101 10.31 14.62 10.59
CA MET A 101 11.55 14.29 11.27
C MET A 101 12.51 15.49 11.29
N GLY A 102 12.69 16.18 10.16
CA GLY A 102 13.49 17.39 10.07
C GLY A 102 13.01 18.48 11.03
N ASN A 103 11.70 18.74 11.08
CA ASN A 103 11.11 19.70 12.01
C ASN A 103 11.30 19.28 13.48
N TRP A 104 11.19 17.99 13.81
CA TRP A 104 11.45 17.50 15.16
C TRP A 104 12.92 17.70 15.56
N VAL A 105 13.86 17.40 14.65
CA VAL A 105 15.29 17.62 14.88
C VAL A 105 15.56 19.10 15.11
N ILE A 106 15.05 19.98 14.24
CA ILE A 106 15.19 21.44 14.40
C ILE A 106 14.61 21.89 15.75
N ALA A 107 13.44 21.39 16.15
CA ALA A 107 12.80 21.72 17.43
C ALA A 107 13.62 21.31 18.67
N GLN A 108 14.50 20.30 18.59
CA GLN A 108 15.42 19.97 19.69
C GLN A 108 16.52 21.02 19.88
N PHE A 109 16.88 21.74 18.82
CA PHE A 109 17.90 22.78 18.84
C PHE A 109 17.34 24.19 18.94
N VAL A 110 16.04 24.39 18.76
CA VAL A 110 15.33 25.64 19.07
C VAL A 110 15.12 25.67 20.60
N PRO A 111 15.81 26.57 21.34
CA PRO A 111 15.57 26.73 22.76
C PRO A 111 14.11 27.14 22.97
N ASN A 112 13.45 26.55 23.96
CA ASN A 112 12.07 26.88 24.33
C ASN A 112 12.06 28.27 25.00
N THR A 113 12.33 29.33 24.24
CA THR A 113 12.25 30.71 24.71
C THR A 113 10.79 31.10 24.81
N GLY A 114 10.22 30.89 26.00
CA GLY A 114 9.08 31.66 26.49
C GLY A 114 7.71 31.01 26.31
N LYS A 115 7.36 30.12 27.24
CA LYS A 115 6.00 30.12 27.80
C LYS A 115 6.09 30.62 29.24
N VAL A 116 6.06 31.94 29.39
CA VAL A 116 5.68 32.62 30.63
C VAL A 116 4.39 33.37 30.32
N SER A 117 3.25 32.76 30.61
CA SER A 117 1.98 33.35 31.07
C SER A 117 0.92 32.26 31.13
#